data_AF-A0A4Q6A718-F1
#
_entry.id   AF-A0A4Q6A718-F1
#
_cell.length_a   1.000
_cell.length_b   1.000
_cell.length_c   1.000
_cell.angle_alpha   90.00
_cell.angle_beta   90.00
_cell.angle_gamma   90.00
#
_symmetry.space_group_name_H-M   'P 1'
#
loop_
_entity.id
_entity.type
_entity.pdbx_description
1 polymer ?
#
loop_
_entity_poly.entity_id
_entity_poly.type
_entity_poly.pdbx_seq_one_letter_code
_entity_poly.pdbx_strand_id
1 'polypeptide(L)'
;MMKTIQRTLLLCVFFSLPFVSLAWGVLGHRIVGEIADKHLTAKARAEIRKILGNESIAMSANWGDFIKSDSTYDYLNPWHYINLDSGMTRNEILAYLKTDTVVDVYTRVNFLAAELKKKNLTLEKKRMYLRLLVHFIGDIHQPMHIGRRKDLGGNRV
;
A
#
# COMPACT_ATOMS: atom_id res chain seq x y z
N MET A 1 -18.57 16.37 44.14
CA MET A 1 -18.57 17.27 42.97
C MET A 1 -17.21 17.33 42.27
N MET A 2 -16.13 17.77 42.95
CA MET A 2 -14.80 17.94 42.33
C MET A 2 -14.18 16.63 41.77
N LYS A 3 -14.30 15.51 42.50
CA LYS A 3 -13.84 14.19 42.04
C LYS A 3 -14.60 13.67 40.80
N THR A 4 -15.88 14.03 40.66
CA THR A 4 -16.71 13.66 39.51
C THR A 4 -16.28 14.44 38.27
N ILE A 5 -16.07 15.75 38.42
CA ILE A 5 -15.57 16.63 37.35
C ILE A 5 -14.19 16.18 36.86
N GLN A 6 -13.27 15.82 37.78
CA GLN A 6 -11.95 15.28 37.43
C GLN A 6 -12.04 13.97 36.65
N ARG A 7 -12.94 13.05 37.02
CA ARG A 7 -13.17 11.79 36.29
C ARG A 7 -13.73 12.04 34.89
N THR A 8 -14.68 12.97 34.75
CA THR A 8 -15.25 13.35 33.45
C THR A 8 -14.20 13.99 32.54
N LEU A 9 -13.37 14.89 33.07
CA LEU A 9 -12.25 15.50 32.32
C LEU A 9 -11.23 14.45 31.87
N LEU A 10 -10.85 13.50 32.74
CA LEU A 10 -9.96 12.39 32.38
C LEU A 10 -10.54 11.51 31.27
N LEU A 11 -11.85 11.23 31.31
CA LEU A 11 -12.55 10.52 30.24
C LEU A 11 -12.53 11.30 28.92
N CYS A 12 -12.82 12.60 28.95
CA CYS A 12 -12.76 13.45 27.76
C CYS A 12 -11.35 13.53 27.16
N VAL A 13 -10.31 13.60 27.99
CA VAL A 13 -8.90 13.57 27.54
C VAL A 13 -8.57 12.21 26.90
N PHE A 14 -9.02 11.09 27.50
CA PHE A 14 -8.77 9.76 26.94
C PHE A 14 -9.42 9.57 25.56
N PHE A 15 -10.61 10.11 25.33
CA PHE A 15 -11.30 10.06 24.04
C PHE A 15 -10.82 11.10 23.01
N SER A 16 -10.02 12.07 23.41
CA SER A 16 -9.45 13.10 22.50
C SER A 16 -8.01 12.82 22.10
N LEU A 17 -7.39 11.75 22.61
CA LEU A 17 -6.08 11.30 22.12
C LEU A 17 -6.26 10.73 20.70
N PRO A 18 -5.58 11.29 19.68
CA PRO A 18 -5.58 10.68 18.36
C PRO A 18 -4.88 9.33 18.47
N PHE A 19 -5.59 8.25 18.14
CA PHE A 19 -4.94 6.97 17.86
C PHE A 19 -4.15 7.13 16.56
N VAL A 20 -2.90 7.58 16.66
CA VAL A 20 -2.00 7.63 15.49
C VAL A 20 -1.75 6.19 15.06
N SER A 21 -2.47 5.75 14.04
CA SER A 21 -2.28 4.46 13.41
C SER A 21 -1.04 4.53 12.52
N LEU A 22 0.10 4.06 13.03
CA LEU A 22 1.33 3.89 12.24
C LEU A 22 1.25 2.70 11.25
N ALA A 23 0.03 2.28 10.89
CA ALA A 23 -0.23 0.95 10.34
C ALA A 23 0.34 0.70 8.94
N TRP A 24 0.88 1.71 8.24
CA TRP A 24 1.29 1.58 6.85
C TRP A 24 2.53 2.39 6.46
N GLY A 25 3.22 3.03 7.41
CA GLY A 25 4.54 3.61 7.14
C GLY A 25 5.59 2.52 6.94
N VAL A 26 6.87 2.87 7.12
CA VAL A 26 8.02 1.93 7.00
C VAL A 26 7.83 0.62 7.77
N LEU A 27 7.19 0.67 8.95
CA LEU A 27 6.91 -0.52 9.77
C LEU A 27 5.73 -1.33 9.22
N GLY A 28 4.66 -0.68 8.77
CA GLY A 28 3.46 -1.33 8.26
C GLY A 28 3.75 -2.19 7.02
N HIS A 29 4.44 -1.63 6.03
CA HIS A 29 4.86 -2.38 4.85
C HIS A 29 5.77 -3.58 5.19
N ARG A 30 6.71 -3.42 6.14
CA ARG A 30 7.53 -4.54 6.62
C ARG A 30 6.69 -5.64 7.26
N ILE A 31 5.70 -5.28 8.08
CA ILE A 31 4.79 -6.24 8.71
C ILE A 31 3.99 -7.00 7.65
N VAL A 32 3.43 -6.29 6.66
CA VAL A 32 2.71 -6.91 5.53
C VAL A 32 3.61 -7.89 4.77
N GLY A 33 4.84 -7.48 4.44
CA GLY A 33 5.82 -8.33 3.76
C GLY A 33 6.24 -9.56 4.57
N GLU A 34 6.41 -9.41 5.90
CA GLU A 34 6.74 -10.52 6.81
C GLU A 34 5.58 -11.51 6.93
N ILE A 35 4.34 -11.02 7.06
CA ILE A 35 3.15 -11.87 7.05
C ILE A 35 3.04 -12.62 5.72
N ALA A 36 3.29 -11.95 4.59
CA ALA A 36 3.27 -12.58 3.28
C ALA A 36 4.30 -13.72 3.18
N ASP A 37 5.55 -13.51 3.62
CA ASP A 37 6.60 -14.53 3.56
C ASP A 37 6.23 -15.80 4.34
N LYS A 38 5.59 -15.66 5.51
CA LYS A 38 5.11 -16.78 6.33
C LYS A 38 4.04 -17.62 5.64
N HIS A 39 3.25 -17.03 4.75
CA HIS A 39 2.15 -17.70 4.05
C HIS A 39 2.53 -18.18 2.64
N LEU A 40 3.78 -17.97 2.20
CA LEU A 40 4.23 -18.47 0.90
C LEU A 40 4.34 -19.99 0.86
N THR A 41 3.91 -20.55 -0.27
CA THR A 41 4.28 -21.92 -0.65
C THR A 41 5.79 -22.03 -0.84
N ALA A 42 6.35 -23.23 -0.62
CA ALA A 42 7.78 -23.49 -0.83
C ALA A 42 8.24 -23.12 -2.26
N LYS A 43 7.40 -23.39 -3.26
CA LYS A 43 7.64 -23.03 -4.67
C LYS A 43 7.71 -21.51 -4.85
N ALA A 44 6.73 -20.75 -4.34
CA ALA A 44 6.72 -19.29 -4.46
C ALA A 44 7.95 -18.68 -3.76
N ARG A 45 8.28 -19.15 -2.56
CA ARG A 45 9.47 -18.70 -1.82
C ARG A 45 10.77 -18.96 -2.60
N ALA A 46 10.90 -20.12 -3.25
CA ALA A 46 12.06 -20.43 -4.08
C ALA A 46 12.19 -19.49 -5.29
N GLU A 47 11.09 -19.21 -5.99
CA GLU A 47 11.10 -18.27 -7.14
C GLU A 47 11.40 -16.83 -6.70
N ILE A 48 10.81 -16.38 -5.58
CA ILE A 48 11.08 -15.04 -5.04
C ILE A 48 12.57 -14.89 -4.68
N ARG A 49 13.19 -15.90 -4.06
CA ARG A 49 14.63 -15.87 -3.76
C ARG A 49 15.51 -15.77 -5.01
N LYS A 50 15.11 -16.37 -6.15
CA LYS A 50 15.83 -16.19 -7.42
C LYS A 50 15.79 -14.74 -7.92
N ILE A 51 14.74 -13.99 -7.58
CA ILE A 51 14.53 -12.61 -8.03
C ILE A 51 15.19 -11.60 -7.07
N LEU A 52 14.93 -11.75 -5.76
CA LEU A 52 15.38 -10.83 -4.71
C LEU A 52 16.79 -11.15 -4.18
N GLY A 53 17.30 -12.37 -4.40
CA GLY A 53 18.57 -12.81 -3.81
C GLY A 53 18.48 -12.85 -2.29
N ASN A 54 19.33 -12.07 -1.62
CA ASN A 54 19.40 -11.99 -0.15
C ASN A 54 18.44 -10.97 0.46
N GLU A 55 17.73 -10.18 -0.35
CA GLU A 55 16.72 -9.25 0.14
C GLU A 55 15.46 -10.01 0.56
N SER A 56 15.01 -9.81 1.80
CA SER A 56 13.76 -10.38 2.29
C SER A 56 12.54 -9.64 1.73
N ILE A 57 11.38 -10.30 1.71
CA ILE A 57 10.11 -9.68 1.30
C ILE A 57 9.74 -8.51 2.21
N ALA A 58 9.98 -8.63 3.52
CA ALA A 58 9.77 -7.54 4.45
C ALA A 58 10.64 -6.32 4.12
N MET A 59 11.91 -6.52 3.73
CA MET A 59 12.80 -5.41 3.34
C MET A 59 12.41 -4.80 2.00
N SER A 60 12.03 -5.63 1.02
CA SER A 60 11.61 -5.17 -0.30
C SER A 60 10.33 -4.35 -0.27
N ALA A 61 9.47 -4.58 0.74
CA ALA A 61 8.18 -3.90 0.91
C ALA A 61 8.27 -2.38 1.08
N ASN A 62 9.41 -1.82 1.48
CA ASN A 62 9.60 -0.36 1.61
C ASN A 62 10.18 0.29 0.36
N TRP A 63 10.61 -0.51 -0.62
CA TRP A 63 11.36 0.01 -1.77
C TRP A 63 10.56 1.03 -2.58
N GLY A 64 9.24 0.85 -2.70
CA GLY A 64 8.36 1.78 -3.41
C GLY A 64 8.36 3.20 -2.83
N ASP A 65 8.50 3.35 -1.52
CA ASP A 65 8.63 4.69 -0.90
C ASP A 65 10.06 5.23 -0.96
N PHE A 66 11.07 4.36 -0.83
CA PHE A 66 12.47 4.80 -0.84
C PHE A 66 12.86 5.45 -2.18
N ILE A 67 12.33 4.95 -3.29
CA ILE A 67 12.63 5.52 -4.61
C ILE A 67 12.02 6.89 -4.86
N LYS A 68 11.11 7.38 -4.00
CA LYS A 68 10.58 8.75 -4.10
C LYS A 68 11.66 9.82 -3.86
N SER A 69 12.80 9.42 -3.29
CA SER A 69 13.97 10.30 -3.14
C SER A 69 14.76 10.50 -4.44
N ASP A 70 14.49 9.73 -5.49
CA ASP A 70 15.11 9.82 -6.80
C ASP A 70 14.07 10.26 -7.84
N SER A 71 14.20 11.50 -8.33
CA SER A 71 13.24 12.10 -9.27
C SER A 71 13.12 11.35 -10.60
N THR A 72 14.06 10.47 -10.94
CA THR A 72 13.93 9.61 -12.13
C THR A 72 12.75 8.63 -12.02
N TYR A 73 12.24 8.42 -10.80
CA TYR A 73 11.11 7.55 -10.50
C TYR A 73 9.80 8.29 -10.20
N ASP A 74 9.72 9.62 -10.41
CA ASP A 74 8.51 10.40 -10.11
C ASP A 74 7.25 9.90 -10.83
N TYR A 75 7.42 9.23 -11.97
CA TYR A 75 6.32 8.60 -12.72
C TYR A 75 5.61 7.47 -11.95
N LEU A 76 6.21 6.97 -10.86
CA LEU A 76 5.62 5.97 -9.97
C LEU A 76 4.72 6.58 -8.90
N ASN A 77 4.79 7.89 -8.65
CA ASN A 77 4.03 8.54 -7.58
C ASN A 77 2.51 8.26 -7.64
N PRO A 78 1.84 8.29 -8.82
CA PRO A 78 0.42 7.97 -8.90
C PRO A 78 0.08 6.50 -8.60
N TRP A 79 1.06 5.60 -8.62
CA TRP A 79 0.84 4.15 -8.47
C TRP A 79 0.56 3.76 -7.02
N HIS A 80 0.75 4.67 -6.06
CA HIS A 80 0.56 4.39 -4.63
C HIS A 80 -0.91 4.46 -4.18
N TYR A 81 -1.80 5.07 -4.95
CA TYR A 81 -3.17 5.31 -4.51
C TYR A 81 -4.15 5.27 -5.66
N ILE A 82 -5.44 5.21 -5.32
CA ILE A 82 -6.55 5.49 -6.21
C ILE A 82 -7.50 6.43 -5.48
N ASN A 83 -7.87 7.52 -6.15
CA ASN A 83 -8.80 8.50 -5.61
C ASN A 83 -10.16 8.34 -6.29
N LEU A 84 -11.17 7.97 -5.52
CA LEU A 84 -12.54 7.72 -5.98
C LEU A 84 -13.45 8.91 -5.63
N ASP A 85 -14.60 8.99 -6.31
CA ASP A 85 -15.62 9.98 -5.96
C ASP A 85 -16.36 9.57 -4.68
N SER A 86 -16.75 10.56 -3.89
CA SER A 86 -17.48 10.32 -2.64
C SER A 86 -18.89 9.83 -2.91
N GLY A 87 -19.38 8.90 -2.10
CA GLY A 87 -20.77 8.42 -2.15
C GLY A 87 -21.02 7.31 -3.17
N MET A 88 -19.99 6.84 -3.88
CA MET A 88 -20.11 5.68 -4.75
C MET A 88 -20.51 4.44 -3.96
N THR A 89 -21.50 3.71 -4.46
CA THR A 89 -21.84 2.37 -4.00
C THR A 89 -20.76 1.37 -4.43
N ARG A 90 -20.74 0.20 -3.78
CA ARG A 90 -19.85 -0.91 -4.18
C ARG A 90 -20.00 -1.28 -5.65
N ASN A 91 -21.22 -1.30 -6.19
CA ASN A 91 -21.47 -1.68 -7.57
C ASN A 91 -20.91 -0.65 -8.56
N GLU A 92 -21.02 0.64 -8.24
CA GLU A 92 -20.45 1.72 -9.06
C GLU A 92 -18.92 1.67 -9.04
N ILE A 93 -18.30 1.42 -7.87
CA ILE A 93 -16.85 1.22 -7.78
C ILE A 93 -16.41 0.03 -8.64
N LEU A 94 -17.09 -1.11 -8.53
CA LEU A 94 -16.77 -2.29 -9.33
C LEU A 94 -17.00 -2.07 -10.83
N ALA A 95 -18.00 -1.29 -11.23
CA ALA A 95 -18.23 -0.93 -12.62
C ALA A 95 -17.11 -0.02 -13.15
N TYR A 96 -16.71 0.98 -12.37
CA TYR A 96 -15.59 1.88 -12.68
C TYR A 96 -14.28 1.11 -12.86
N LEU A 97 -13.91 0.27 -11.88
CA LEU A 97 -12.66 -0.51 -11.90
C LEU A 97 -12.55 -1.48 -13.08
N LYS A 98 -13.67 -1.93 -13.66
CA LYS A 98 -13.66 -2.79 -14.87
C LYS A 98 -13.22 -2.06 -16.13
N THR A 99 -13.46 -0.76 -16.19
CA THR A 99 -13.17 0.08 -17.36
C THR A 99 -12.04 1.08 -17.09
N ASP A 100 -11.41 0.98 -15.92
CA ASP A 100 -10.39 1.92 -15.50
C ASP A 100 -9.11 1.80 -16.34
N THR A 101 -8.66 2.93 -16.85
CA THR A 101 -7.44 3.07 -17.65
C THR A 101 -6.47 4.09 -17.04
N VAL A 102 -6.84 4.70 -15.91
CA VAL A 102 -6.03 5.68 -15.20
C VAL A 102 -4.79 5.00 -14.63
N VAL A 103 -3.69 5.76 -14.53
CA VAL A 103 -2.47 5.30 -13.85
C VAL A 103 -2.69 5.42 -12.35
N ASP A 104 -3.00 4.31 -11.68
CA ASP A 104 -3.26 4.25 -10.24
C ASP A 104 -2.86 2.89 -9.65
N VAL A 105 -2.94 2.75 -8.32
CA VAL A 105 -2.56 1.51 -7.63
C VAL A 105 -3.30 0.28 -8.16
N TYR A 106 -4.57 0.39 -8.52
CA TYR A 106 -5.36 -0.76 -8.96
C TYR A 106 -4.93 -1.23 -10.35
N THR A 107 -4.82 -0.33 -11.33
CA THR A 107 -4.38 -0.71 -12.69
C THR A 107 -2.94 -1.21 -12.68
N ARG A 108 -2.09 -0.65 -11.80
CA ARG A 108 -0.67 -0.98 -11.74
C ARG A 108 -0.37 -2.29 -11.02
N VAL A 109 -1.10 -2.63 -9.96
CA VAL A 109 -1.02 -3.97 -9.35
C VAL A 109 -1.38 -5.06 -10.38
N ASN A 110 -2.44 -4.85 -11.15
CA ASN A 110 -2.84 -5.79 -12.21
C ASN A 110 -1.78 -5.92 -13.31
N PHE A 111 -1.20 -4.80 -13.76
CA PHE A 111 -0.10 -4.77 -14.71
C PHE A 111 1.13 -5.55 -14.18
N LEU A 112 1.59 -5.24 -12.96
CA LEU A 112 2.76 -5.88 -12.35
C LEU A 112 2.56 -7.39 -12.21
N ALA A 113 1.38 -7.83 -11.75
CA ALA A 113 1.04 -9.23 -11.62
C ALA A 113 1.02 -9.97 -12.97
N ALA A 114 0.57 -9.31 -14.05
CA ALA A 114 0.60 -9.86 -15.40
C ALA A 114 2.03 -9.95 -15.95
N GLU A 115 2.82 -8.88 -15.78
CA GLU A 115 4.22 -8.82 -16.23
C GLU A 115 5.09 -9.88 -15.55
N LEU A 116 4.96 -10.06 -14.23
CA LEU A 116 5.76 -11.04 -13.47
C LEU A 116 5.49 -12.49 -13.88
N LYS A 117 4.37 -12.79 -14.55
CA LYS A 117 4.08 -14.11 -15.12
C LYS A 117 4.80 -14.35 -16.46
N LYS A 118 5.28 -13.29 -17.13
CA LYS A 118 5.98 -13.39 -18.41
C LYS A 118 7.41 -13.92 -18.20
N LYS A 119 7.87 -14.79 -19.11
CA LYS A 119 9.19 -15.42 -18.99
C LYS A 119 10.35 -14.52 -19.44
N ASN A 120 10.08 -13.50 -20.25
CA ASN A 120 11.07 -12.70 -20.98
C ASN A 120 11.53 -11.40 -20.28
N LEU A 121 11.10 -11.13 -19.04
CA LEU A 121 11.62 -9.99 -18.29
C LEU A 121 13.07 -10.23 -17.86
N THR A 122 13.89 -9.17 -17.96
CA THR A 122 15.24 -9.16 -17.37
C THR A 122 15.14 -9.32 -15.85
N LEU A 123 16.19 -9.85 -15.22
CA LEU A 123 16.20 -10.04 -13.76
C LEU A 123 16.01 -8.71 -13.01
N GLU A 124 16.62 -7.64 -13.51
CA GLU A 124 16.49 -6.29 -12.97
C GLU A 124 15.02 -5.81 -12.98
N LYS A 125 14.34 -5.93 -14.11
CA LYS A 125 12.91 -5.59 -14.22
C LYS A 125 12.05 -6.46 -13.32
N LYS A 126 12.31 -7.77 -13.24
CA LYS A 126 11.59 -8.68 -12.33
C LYS A 126 11.74 -8.25 -10.88
N ARG A 127 12.96 -7.85 -10.47
CA ARG A 127 13.23 -7.40 -9.10
C ARG A 127 12.48 -6.11 -8.77
N MET A 128 12.56 -5.12 -9.66
CA MET A 128 11.81 -3.88 -9.52
C MET A 128 10.31 -4.15 -9.44
N TYR A 129 9.76 -4.95 -10.36
CA TYR A 129 8.32 -5.23 -10.40
C TYR A 129 7.84 -6.01 -9.18
N LEU A 130 8.64 -6.94 -8.68
CA LEU A 130 8.31 -7.68 -7.47
C LEU A 130 8.31 -6.78 -6.23
N ARG A 131 9.31 -5.89 -6.09
CA ARG A 131 9.36 -4.87 -5.03
C ARG A 131 8.12 -3.98 -5.05
N LEU A 132 7.77 -3.47 -6.23
CA LEU A 132 6.59 -2.63 -6.42
C LEU A 132 5.29 -3.40 -6.10
N LEU A 133 5.17 -4.65 -6.56
CA LEU A 133 3.98 -5.46 -6.26
C LEU A 133 3.82 -5.69 -4.75
N VAL A 134 4.90 -6.02 -4.04
CA VAL A 134 4.87 -6.22 -2.58
C VAL A 134 4.45 -4.92 -1.88
N HIS A 135 5.01 -3.78 -2.28
CA HIS A 135 4.69 -2.47 -1.70
C HIS A 135 3.23 -2.06 -1.96
N PHE A 136 2.78 -2.11 -3.21
CA PHE A 136 1.45 -1.63 -3.60
C PHE A 136 0.29 -2.51 -3.13
N ILE A 137 0.53 -3.81 -2.91
CA ILE A 137 -0.44 -4.64 -2.18
C ILE A 137 -0.58 -4.16 -0.73
N GLY A 138 0.46 -3.60 -0.12
CA GLY A 138 0.32 -2.88 1.13
C GLY A 138 -0.54 -1.63 0.98
N ASP A 139 -0.18 -0.74 0.05
CA ASP A 139 -0.88 0.52 -0.18
C ASP A 139 -2.38 0.36 -0.43
N ILE A 140 -2.79 -0.58 -1.29
CA ILE A 140 -4.22 -0.80 -1.59
C ILE A 140 -5.03 -1.25 -0.37
N HIS A 141 -4.41 -1.72 0.70
CA HIS A 141 -5.10 -2.05 1.95
C HIS A 141 -5.10 -0.90 2.97
N GLN A 142 -4.39 0.20 2.68
CA GLN A 142 -4.41 1.44 3.44
C GLN A 142 -5.68 2.24 3.03
N PRO A 143 -6.68 2.44 3.92
CA PRO A 143 -7.95 3.06 3.55
C PRO A 143 -7.86 4.44 2.89
N MET A 144 -6.92 5.28 3.34
CA MET A 144 -6.66 6.62 2.79
C MET A 144 -5.94 6.59 1.44
N HIS A 145 -5.31 5.48 1.04
CA HIS A 145 -4.82 5.29 -0.34
C HIS A 145 -5.93 4.88 -1.31
N ILE A 146 -7.11 4.51 -0.81
CA ILE A 146 -8.36 4.35 -1.60
C ILE A 146 -9.33 5.47 -1.21
N GLY A 147 -8.79 6.69 -1.14
CA GLY A 147 -9.46 7.83 -0.54
C GLY A 147 -10.33 8.62 -1.51
N ARG A 148 -10.81 9.78 -1.04
CA ARG A 148 -11.64 10.67 -1.85
C ARG A 148 -10.75 11.59 -2.69
N ARG A 149 -11.17 11.80 -3.93
CA ARG A 149 -10.49 12.73 -4.85
C ARG A 149 -10.40 14.16 -4.33
N LYS A 150 -11.46 14.64 -3.66
CA LYS A 150 -11.56 16.04 -3.19
C LYS A 150 -10.51 16.40 -2.13
N ASP A 151 -10.17 15.46 -1.25
CA ASP A 151 -9.24 15.68 -0.13
C ASP A 151 -7.88 14.97 -0.32
N LEU A 152 -7.64 14.41 -1.52
CA LEU A 152 -6.44 13.64 -1.85
C LEU A 152 -6.19 12.48 -0.89
N GLY A 153 -7.25 11.73 -0.56
CA GLY A 153 -7.16 10.68 0.45
C GLY A 153 -6.80 11.24 1.81
N GLY A 154 -7.47 12.33 2.20
CA GLY A 154 -7.29 13.01 3.48
C GLY A 154 -6.02 13.84 3.64
N ASN A 155 -5.15 13.95 2.64
CA ASN A 155 -3.94 14.79 2.72
C ASN A 155 -4.23 16.30 2.76
N ARG A 156 -5.49 16.73 2.55
CA ARG A 156 -5.93 18.13 2.62
C ARG A 156 -6.90 18.42 3.78
N VAL A 157 -7.01 17.51 4.75
CA VAL A 157 -7.87 17.65 5.94
C VAL A 157 -7.05 18.06 7.14
#